data_AF-A0A2E9ARV0-F1
#
_entry.id   AF-A0A2E9ARV0-F1
#
_cell.length_a   1.000
_cell.length_b   1.000
_cell.length_c   1.000
_cell.angle_alpha   90.00
_cell.angle_beta   90.00
_cell.angle_gamma   90.00
#
_symmetry.space_group_name_H-M   'P 1'
#
loop_
_entity.id
_entity.type
_entity.pdbx_description
1 polymer ?
#
loop_
_entity_poly.entity_id
_entity_poly.type
_entity_poly.pdbx_seq_one_letter_code
_entity_poly.pdbx_strand_id
1 'polypeptide(L)'
;MDAERILLIGAAVATVAFVVVALYQPEALEPGPDWEVSDGCLGGLEHSDVGISYHYHPNLKVIVDGQQLSIPENTGIDQFGCKEGMRWIHVHDSTSSGFTKLHIETPSKYNVPLGAFFEIWEREGGPSLTADREFDIDRNGISDWEEYDISMNVNGDSSDKFEKYIMDDNDQIELILTSKS
;
A
#
# COMPACT_ATOMS: atom_id res chain seq x y z
N MET A 1 6.15 -37.20 -35.04
CA MET A 1 5.26 -36.07 -34.76
C MET A 1 5.92 -34.86 -35.39
N ASP A 2 5.21 -34.15 -36.24
CA ASP A 2 5.66 -32.92 -36.90
C ASP A 2 5.65 -31.73 -35.94
N ALA A 3 6.47 -30.72 -36.24
CA ALA A 3 6.73 -29.58 -35.35
C ALA A 3 5.44 -28.84 -34.96
N GLU A 4 4.50 -28.71 -35.90
CA GLU A 4 3.19 -28.08 -35.69
C GLU A 4 2.40 -28.78 -34.57
N ARG A 5 2.36 -30.11 -34.58
CA ARG A 5 1.62 -30.88 -33.58
C ARG A 5 2.28 -30.82 -32.20
N ILE A 6 3.62 -30.76 -32.15
CA ILE A 6 4.36 -30.55 -30.89
C ILE A 6 4.07 -29.15 -30.33
N LEU A 7 4.07 -28.12 -31.17
CA LEU A 7 3.75 -26.74 -30.77
C LEU A 7 2.31 -26.62 -30.27
N LEU A 8 1.34 -27.22 -30.94
CA LEU A 8 -0.06 -27.22 -30.52
C LEU A 8 -0.25 -27.92 -29.16
N ILE A 9 0.39 -29.06 -28.94
CA ILE A 9 0.35 -29.75 -27.64
C ILE A 9 1.02 -28.90 -26.56
N GLY A 10 2.18 -28.31 -26.84
CA GLY A 10 2.89 -27.44 -25.90
C GLY A 10 2.07 -26.23 -25.50
N ALA A 11 1.42 -25.56 -26.46
CA ALA A 11 0.52 -24.43 -26.19
C ALA A 11 -0.66 -24.86 -25.32
N ALA A 12 -1.32 -25.98 -25.65
CA ALA A 12 -2.44 -26.48 -24.86
C ALA A 12 -2.03 -26.81 -23.40
N VAL A 13 -0.87 -27.43 -23.21
CA VAL A 13 -0.33 -27.73 -21.87
C VAL A 13 -0.02 -26.45 -21.10
N ALA A 14 0.62 -25.47 -21.75
CA ALA A 14 0.95 -24.18 -21.12
C ALA A 14 -0.31 -23.40 -20.71
N THR A 15 -1.35 -23.38 -21.56
CA THR A 15 -2.63 -22.73 -21.23
C THR A 15 -3.32 -23.42 -20.07
N VAL A 16 -3.38 -24.76 -20.05
CA VAL A 16 -3.96 -25.50 -18.92
C VAL A 16 -3.18 -25.22 -17.64
N ALA A 17 -1.85 -25.24 -17.68
CA ALA A 17 -1.02 -24.91 -16.53
C ALA A 17 -1.27 -23.47 -16.02
N PHE A 18 -1.36 -22.49 -16.93
CA PHE A 18 -1.69 -21.11 -16.57
C PHE A 18 -3.07 -21.01 -15.92
N VAL A 19 -4.10 -21.66 -16.47
CA VAL A 19 -5.45 -21.66 -15.88
C VAL A 19 -5.44 -22.32 -14.50
N VAL A 20 -4.69 -23.41 -14.31
CA VAL A 20 -4.53 -24.03 -12.99
C VAL A 20 -3.89 -23.05 -12.01
N VAL A 21 -2.79 -22.38 -12.39
CA VAL A 21 -2.18 -21.35 -11.53
C VAL A 21 -3.15 -20.21 -11.25
N ALA A 22 -3.87 -19.70 -12.25
CA ALA A 22 -4.81 -18.59 -12.07
C ALA A 22 -6.00 -18.95 -11.16
N LEU A 23 -6.46 -20.20 -11.17
CA LEU A 23 -7.60 -20.64 -10.35
C LEU A 23 -7.20 -21.03 -8.92
N TYR A 24 -5.98 -21.53 -8.72
CA TYR A 24 -5.54 -22.07 -7.43
C TYR A 24 -4.45 -21.27 -6.73
N GLN A 25 -3.72 -20.41 -7.45
CA GLN A 25 -2.63 -19.58 -6.96
C GLN A 25 -2.63 -18.19 -7.66
N PRO A 26 -3.76 -17.45 -7.61
CA PRO A 26 -3.87 -16.15 -8.29
C PRO A 26 -2.80 -15.15 -7.84
N GLU A 27 -2.42 -15.19 -6.55
CA GLU A 27 -1.35 -14.38 -5.94
C GLU A 27 0.01 -14.54 -6.65
N ALA A 28 0.30 -15.72 -7.22
CA ALA A 28 1.56 -15.95 -7.93
C ALA A 28 1.65 -15.18 -9.26
N LEU A 29 0.52 -14.65 -9.73
CA LEU A 29 0.41 -13.84 -10.95
C LEU A 29 0.31 -12.34 -10.63
N GLU A 30 0.06 -11.98 -9.37
CA GLU A 30 0.02 -10.59 -8.95
C GLU A 30 1.45 -10.07 -8.76
N PRO A 31 1.76 -8.86 -9.22
CA PRO A 31 3.07 -8.27 -8.99
C PRO A 31 3.24 -7.96 -7.50
N GLY A 32 4.39 -8.32 -6.96
CA GLY A 32 4.69 -8.14 -5.54
C GLY A 32 4.80 -6.67 -5.13
N PRO A 33 4.67 -6.37 -3.83
CA PRO A 33 4.77 -5.01 -3.30
C PRO A 33 6.20 -4.46 -3.41
N ASP A 34 6.32 -3.25 -3.95
CA ASP A 34 7.58 -2.49 -4.02
C ASP A 34 7.70 -1.64 -2.74
N TRP A 35 8.32 -2.18 -1.71
CA TRP A 35 8.36 -1.53 -0.39
C TRP A 35 9.34 -0.36 -0.31
N GLU A 36 10.39 -0.37 -1.13
CA GLU A 36 11.40 0.69 -1.21
C GLU A 36 10.82 2.07 -1.59
N VAL A 37 9.56 2.11 -2.05
CA VAL A 37 8.85 3.36 -2.32
C VAL A 37 8.66 4.21 -1.08
N SER A 38 8.71 3.63 0.13
CA SER A 38 8.67 4.38 1.40
C SER A 38 9.91 5.28 1.59
N ASP A 39 11.03 4.92 0.96
CA ASP A 39 12.28 5.70 0.97
C ASP A 39 12.39 6.70 -0.18
N GLY A 40 11.47 6.64 -1.14
CA GLY A 40 11.40 7.55 -2.26
C GLY A 40 11.28 9.01 -1.82
N CYS A 41 12.02 9.90 -2.50
CA CYS A 41 11.98 11.34 -2.26
C CYS A 41 11.94 12.05 -3.61
N LEU A 42 10.94 12.90 -3.81
CA LEU A 42 10.85 13.78 -4.97
C LEU A 42 11.87 14.93 -4.88
N GLY A 43 12.10 15.42 -3.65
CA GLY A 43 12.78 16.67 -3.39
C GLY A 43 11.90 17.88 -3.72
N GLY A 44 12.16 19.03 -3.08
CA GLY A 44 11.35 20.23 -3.24
C GLY A 44 9.96 20.13 -2.61
N LEU A 45 9.38 21.29 -2.30
CA LEU A 45 8.02 21.43 -1.77
C LEU A 45 6.99 21.77 -2.85
N GLU A 46 7.45 21.86 -4.10
CA GLU A 46 6.66 22.21 -5.27
C GLU A 46 6.73 21.07 -6.29
N HIS A 47 5.63 20.80 -6.97
CA HIS A 47 5.53 19.71 -7.96
C HIS A 47 6.20 20.01 -9.30
N SER A 48 6.77 21.20 -9.47
CA SER A 48 7.41 21.62 -10.72
C SER A 48 8.77 20.93 -10.90
N ASP A 49 8.95 20.27 -12.05
CA ASP A 49 10.25 19.78 -12.56
C ASP A 49 10.93 18.64 -11.78
N VAL A 50 10.18 17.88 -10.95
CA VAL A 50 10.72 16.78 -10.11
C VAL A 50 10.59 15.37 -10.71
N GLY A 51 10.31 15.25 -12.01
CA GLY A 51 10.37 13.97 -12.73
C GLY A 51 9.26 12.96 -12.41
N ILE A 52 8.10 13.43 -11.94
CA ILE A 52 6.92 12.60 -11.67
C ILE A 52 6.38 12.05 -13.00
N SER A 53 6.29 10.71 -13.10
CA SER A 53 5.70 10.02 -14.27
C SER A 53 4.37 9.36 -13.95
N TYR A 54 4.14 9.01 -12.69
CA TYR A 54 2.89 8.43 -12.20
C TYR A 54 2.44 9.24 -10.98
N HIS A 55 1.18 9.68 -11.02
CA HIS A 55 0.55 10.45 -9.96
C HIS A 55 -0.90 9.97 -9.81
N TYR A 56 -1.26 9.47 -8.63
CA TYR A 56 -2.62 9.07 -8.30
C TYR A 56 -2.94 9.25 -6.80
N HIS A 57 -4.22 9.16 -6.45
CA HIS A 57 -4.78 9.61 -5.18
C HIS A 57 -5.67 8.57 -4.49
N PRO A 58 -5.12 7.54 -3.82
CA PRO A 58 -5.92 6.71 -2.93
C PRO A 58 -6.31 7.49 -1.67
N ASN A 59 -7.33 7.02 -0.98
CA ASN A 59 -7.88 7.67 0.21
C ASN A 59 -7.93 6.65 1.35
N LEU A 60 -7.31 6.98 2.48
CA LEU A 60 -7.16 6.08 3.62
C LEU A 60 -7.96 6.57 4.82
N LYS A 61 -8.60 5.63 5.51
CA LYS A 61 -9.24 5.83 6.80
C LYS A 61 -8.86 4.68 7.72
N VAL A 62 -8.27 4.99 8.86
CA VAL A 62 -7.87 4.01 9.88
C VAL A 62 -8.76 4.19 11.10
N ILE A 63 -9.35 3.10 11.60
CA ILE A 63 -10.26 3.08 12.75
C ILE A 63 -9.72 2.06 13.75
N VAL A 64 -9.48 2.49 14.99
CA VAL A 64 -9.07 1.65 16.11
C VAL A 64 -10.13 1.72 17.18
N ASP A 65 -10.73 0.59 17.55
CA ASP A 65 -11.81 0.50 18.56
C ASP A 65 -12.95 1.49 18.33
N GLY A 66 -13.35 1.64 17.06
CA GLY A 66 -14.42 2.55 16.64
C GLY A 66 -14.02 4.04 16.61
N GLN A 67 -12.77 4.37 16.96
CA GLN A 67 -12.23 5.73 16.88
C GLN A 67 -11.36 5.88 15.63
N GLN A 68 -11.65 6.89 14.82
CA GLN A 68 -10.81 7.19 13.67
C GLN A 68 -9.47 7.78 14.11
N LEU A 69 -8.39 7.20 13.62
CA LEU A 69 -7.05 7.77 13.75
C LEU A 69 -6.86 8.86 12.69
N SER A 70 -6.52 10.08 13.13
CA SER A 70 -6.26 11.20 12.23
C SER A 70 -4.86 11.07 11.62
N ILE A 71 -4.78 11.10 10.29
CA ILE A 71 -3.52 11.24 9.56
C ILE A 71 -3.16 12.74 9.54
N PRO A 72 -2.04 13.18 10.12
CA PRO A 72 -1.65 14.58 10.13
C PRO A 72 -1.46 15.16 8.72
N GLU A 73 -1.68 16.46 8.59
CA GLU A 73 -1.28 17.20 7.39
C GLU A 73 0.24 17.21 7.27
N ASN A 74 0.74 17.32 6.04
CA ASN A 74 2.16 17.27 5.73
C ASN A 74 2.86 15.95 6.09
N THR A 75 2.14 14.86 6.36
CA THR A 75 2.77 13.56 6.57
C THR A 75 3.54 13.13 5.33
N GLY A 76 4.83 12.82 5.52
CA GLY A 76 5.74 12.51 4.42
C GLY A 76 6.41 13.73 3.78
N ILE A 77 6.26 14.93 4.36
CA ILE A 77 6.90 16.17 3.88
C ILE A 77 7.96 16.63 4.88
N ASP A 78 9.11 17.09 4.38
CA ASP A 78 10.26 17.56 5.18
C ASP A 78 10.76 16.55 6.23
N GLN A 79 10.65 15.25 5.91
CA GLN A 79 11.12 14.18 6.79
C GLN A 79 12.64 13.99 6.74
N PHE A 80 13.20 13.40 7.80
CA PHE A 80 14.58 12.90 7.77
C PHE A 80 14.77 11.95 6.57
N GLY A 81 15.83 12.16 5.78
CA GLY A 81 16.06 11.44 4.51
C GLY A 81 15.37 12.04 3.28
N CYS A 82 14.48 13.02 3.46
CA CYS A 82 13.84 13.80 2.39
C CYS A 82 13.57 15.25 2.85
N LYS A 83 14.61 15.89 3.39
CA LYS A 83 14.51 17.25 3.95
C LYS A 83 14.18 18.26 2.85
N GLU A 84 13.30 19.22 3.16
CA GLU A 84 12.79 20.23 2.21
C GLU A 84 12.20 19.59 0.95
N GLY A 85 11.64 18.39 1.10
CA GLY A 85 11.13 17.55 0.03
C GLY A 85 9.88 16.79 0.42
N MET A 86 9.27 16.13 -0.55
CA MET A 86 8.13 15.25 -0.36
C MET A 86 8.53 13.80 -0.63
N ARG A 87 8.12 12.89 0.25
CA ARG A 87 8.21 11.44 0.01
C ARG A 87 7.30 11.06 -1.15
N TRP A 88 7.58 9.94 -1.82
CA TRP A 88 6.74 9.47 -2.93
C TRP A 88 5.30 9.16 -2.50
N ILE A 89 5.07 8.88 -1.22
CA ILE A 89 3.73 8.84 -0.63
C ILE A 89 3.67 9.96 0.41
N HIS A 90 2.74 10.90 0.28
CA HIS A 90 2.61 12.00 1.23
C HIS A 90 1.17 12.54 1.30
N VAL A 91 0.94 13.44 2.25
CA VAL A 91 -0.36 14.09 2.50
C VAL A 91 -0.17 15.60 2.52
N HIS A 92 -0.99 16.33 1.76
CA HIS A 92 -1.06 17.79 1.87
C HIS A 92 -2.05 18.22 2.93
N ASP A 93 -3.31 17.80 2.78
CA ASP A 93 -4.41 18.21 3.62
C ASP A 93 -4.90 17.02 4.44
N SER A 94 -5.12 17.24 5.74
CA SER A 94 -5.74 16.25 6.61
C SER A 94 -7.24 16.48 6.73
N THR A 95 -7.97 15.41 7.00
CA THR A 95 -9.33 15.50 7.53
C THR A 95 -9.38 14.85 8.90
N SER A 96 -10.10 15.50 9.83
CA SER A 96 -10.41 14.92 11.14
C SER A 96 -11.57 13.93 11.10
N SER A 97 -12.27 13.81 9.96
CA SER A 97 -13.37 12.86 9.76
C SER A 97 -13.46 12.38 8.31
N GLY A 98 -13.56 11.07 8.09
CA GLY A 98 -13.63 10.49 6.74
C GLY A 98 -12.26 10.10 6.20
N PHE A 99 -12.12 9.98 4.88
CA PHE A 99 -10.88 9.51 4.27
C PHE A 99 -9.89 10.65 4.06
N THR A 100 -8.62 10.43 4.42
CA THR A 100 -7.51 11.32 4.07
C THR A 100 -6.95 10.92 2.72
N LYS A 101 -6.78 11.88 1.83
CA LYS A 101 -6.17 11.66 0.52
C LYS A 101 -4.66 11.50 0.68
N LEU A 102 -4.13 10.40 0.13
CA LEU A 102 -2.71 10.21 -0.06
C LEU A 102 -2.35 10.64 -1.48
N HIS A 103 -1.17 11.23 -1.65
CA HIS A 103 -0.57 11.51 -2.94
C HIS A 103 0.51 10.47 -3.19
N ILE A 104 0.38 9.71 -4.28
CA ILE A 104 1.42 8.78 -4.73
C ILE A 104 2.02 9.34 -6.00
N GLU A 105 3.30 9.71 -5.92
CA GLU A 105 4.02 10.41 -6.96
C GLU A 105 5.39 9.76 -7.18
N THR A 106 5.53 9.00 -8.27
CA THR A 106 6.72 8.18 -8.53
C THR A 106 7.32 8.44 -9.93
N PRO A 107 8.63 8.22 -10.11
CA PRO A 107 9.31 8.42 -11.40
C PRO A 107 9.03 7.29 -12.40
N SER A 108 8.49 6.17 -11.95
CA SER A 108 8.12 5.01 -12.76
C SER A 108 6.93 4.29 -12.14
N LYS A 109 6.40 3.29 -12.84
CA LYS A 109 5.34 2.44 -12.28
C LYS A 109 5.92 1.57 -11.17
N TYR A 110 5.33 1.66 -9.99
CA TYR A 110 5.58 0.79 -8.84
C TYR A 110 4.26 0.22 -8.33
N ASN A 111 4.32 -0.96 -7.73
CA ASN A 111 3.21 -1.55 -6.99
C ASN A 111 3.31 -1.04 -5.54
N VAL A 112 2.74 0.14 -5.31
CA VAL A 112 2.86 0.84 -4.03
C VAL A 112 1.94 0.19 -2.99
N PRO A 113 2.49 -0.48 -1.96
CA PRO A 113 1.68 -1.15 -0.96
C PRO A 113 1.18 -0.17 0.09
N LEU A 114 0.00 -0.43 0.67
CA LEU A 114 -0.55 0.36 1.78
C LEU A 114 0.44 0.48 2.94
N GLY A 115 1.13 -0.61 3.29
CA GLY A 115 2.11 -0.63 4.37
C GLY A 115 3.29 0.33 4.17
N ALA A 116 3.68 0.64 2.92
CA ALA A 116 4.76 1.61 2.69
C ALA A 116 4.40 3.02 3.18
N PHE A 117 3.10 3.36 3.23
CA PHE A 117 2.65 4.59 3.86
C PHE A 117 2.86 4.57 5.38
N PHE A 118 2.67 3.42 6.04
CA PHE A 118 2.91 3.27 7.48
C PHE A 118 4.42 3.39 7.81
N GLU A 119 5.31 2.86 6.97
CA GLU A 119 6.77 3.10 7.06
C GLU A 119 7.15 4.60 6.92
N ILE A 120 6.34 5.39 6.21
CA ILE A 120 6.51 6.85 6.12
C ILE A 120 5.93 7.55 7.35
N TRP A 121 4.72 7.15 7.77
CA TRP A 121 3.99 7.79 8.86
C TRP A 121 4.69 7.62 10.22
N GLU A 122 5.33 6.48 10.48
CA GLU A 122 6.07 6.22 11.72
C GLU A 122 7.22 7.21 11.97
N ARG A 123 7.78 7.79 10.90
CA ARG A 123 8.94 8.70 10.96
C ARG A 123 8.61 10.02 11.63
N GLU A 124 7.32 10.34 11.70
CA GLU A 124 6.76 11.50 12.40
C GLU A 124 6.05 11.11 13.70
N GLY A 125 6.16 9.84 14.09
CA GLY A 125 5.58 9.31 15.32
C GLY A 125 4.16 8.75 15.17
N GLY A 126 3.67 8.56 13.94
CA GLY A 126 2.44 7.82 13.67
C GLY A 126 2.60 6.31 13.81
N PRO A 127 1.54 5.54 13.48
CA PRO A 127 1.58 4.09 13.36
C PRO A 127 2.78 3.56 12.58
N SER A 128 3.26 2.39 12.99
CA SER A 128 4.41 1.72 12.38
C SER A 128 4.06 0.35 11.83
N LEU A 129 5.08 -0.33 11.33
CA LEU A 129 5.07 -1.76 11.09
C LEU A 129 6.16 -2.43 11.91
N THR A 130 5.96 -3.71 12.23
CA THR A 130 7.00 -4.56 12.80
C THR A 130 8.14 -4.80 11.80
N ALA A 131 9.23 -5.44 12.24
CA ALA A 131 10.35 -5.81 11.37
C ALA A 131 9.95 -6.73 10.21
N ASP A 132 8.85 -7.48 10.37
CA ASP A 132 8.29 -8.37 9.35
C ASP A 132 7.19 -7.69 8.50
N ARG A 133 7.02 -6.36 8.65
CA ARG A 133 6.05 -5.51 7.95
C ARG A 133 4.59 -5.84 8.24
N GLU A 134 4.32 -6.21 9.48
CA GLU A 134 2.97 -6.36 9.99
C GLU A 134 2.55 -5.08 10.71
N PHE A 135 1.26 -4.71 10.70
CA PHE A 135 0.78 -3.53 11.42
C PHE A 135 1.24 -3.52 12.89
N ASP A 136 1.72 -2.36 13.34
CA ASP A 136 2.10 -2.05 14.72
C ASP A 136 1.69 -0.59 15.00
N ILE A 137 0.39 -0.38 15.20
CA ILE A 137 -0.25 0.93 15.35
C ILE A 137 0.26 1.65 16.60
N ASP A 138 0.47 0.92 17.71
CA ASP A 138 0.90 1.50 18.99
C ASP A 138 2.44 1.57 19.16
N ARG A 139 3.19 0.95 18.24
CA ARG A 139 4.65 0.98 18.11
C ARG A 139 5.34 0.23 19.25
N ASN A 140 4.69 -0.79 19.80
CA ASN A 140 5.22 -1.57 20.90
C ASN A 140 6.18 -2.69 20.43
N GLY A 141 6.29 -2.91 19.11
CA GLY A 141 7.12 -3.94 18.48
C GLY A 141 6.46 -5.32 18.38
N ILE A 142 5.20 -5.44 18.79
CA ILE A 142 4.33 -6.61 18.67
C ILE A 142 3.38 -6.35 17.51
N SER A 143 3.09 -7.41 16.76
CA SER A 143 2.16 -7.32 15.66
C SER A 143 0.73 -7.10 16.16
N ASP A 144 0.04 -6.13 15.57
CA ASP A 144 -1.38 -5.88 15.83
C ASP A 144 -2.24 -7.10 15.48
N TRP A 145 -1.76 -8.01 14.64
CA TRP A 145 -2.46 -9.28 14.38
C TRP A 145 -2.56 -10.16 15.62
N GLU A 146 -1.72 -9.96 16.62
CA GLU A 146 -1.82 -10.62 17.92
C GLU A 146 -2.89 -9.96 18.80
N GLU A 147 -3.03 -8.64 18.71
CA GLU A 147 -3.81 -7.80 19.64
C GLU A 147 -5.21 -7.42 19.13
N TYR A 148 -5.41 -7.38 17.81
CA TYR A 148 -6.62 -6.89 17.15
C TYR A 148 -7.19 -7.90 16.15
N ASP A 149 -8.52 -7.90 16.03
CA ASP A 149 -9.21 -8.39 14.84
C ASP A 149 -9.17 -7.28 13.78
N ILE A 150 -8.39 -7.51 12.71
CA ILE A 150 -8.17 -6.55 11.64
C ILE A 150 -9.05 -6.88 10.44
N SER A 151 -9.74 -5.87 9.92
CA SER A 151 -10.49 -5.97 8.66
C SER A 151 -10.18 -4.78 7.77
N MET A 152 -10.21 -5.01 6.46
CA MET A 152 -9.97 -3.97 5.47
C MET A 152 -11.06 -4.04 4.40
N ASN A 153 -11.64 -2.87 4.09
CA ASN A 153 -12.54 -2.70 2.97
C ASN A 153 -11.92 -1.74 1.95
N VAL A 154 -12.02 -2.09 0.68
CA VAL A 154 -11.57 -1.28 -0.44
C VAL A 154 -12.78 -1.03 -1.33
N ASN A 155 -13.16 0.25 -1.49
CA ASN A 155 -14.31 0.64 -2.29
C ASN A 155 -15.63 -0.04 -1.85
N GLY A 156 -15.71 -0.41 -0.57
CA GLY A 156 -16.86 -1.09 0.04
C GLY A 156 -16.80 -2.62 0.01
N ASP A 157 -15.83 -3.21 -0.69
CA ASP A 157 -15.62 -4.65 -0.76
C ASP A 157 -14.53 -5.11 0.20
N SER A 158 -14.70 -6.27 0.84
CA SER A 158 -13.70 -6.81 1.76
C SER A 158 -12.43 -7.23 1.01
N SER A 159 -11.28 -6.94 1.60
CA SER A 159 -9.96 -7.32 1.09
C SER A 159 -9.11 -7.94 2.19
N ASP A 160 -8.33 -8.95 1.82
CA ASP A 160 -7.40 -9.70 2.67
C ASP A 160 -5.92 -9.39 2.36
N LYS A 161 -5.67 -8.34 1.55
CA LYS A 161 -4.30 -7.98 1.15
C LYS A 161 -3.56 -7.13 2.19
N PHE A 162 -4.30 -6.41 3.04
CA PHE A 162 -3.81 -5.62 4.18
C PHE A 162 -2.57 -4.76 3.86
N GLU A 163 -1.45 -4.96 4.56
CA GLU A 163 -0.22 -4.19 4.39
C GLU A 163 0.33 -4.29 2.95
N LYS A 164 0.05 -5.40 2.25
CA LYS A 164 0.48 -5.67 0.88
C LYS A 164 -0.53 -5.21 -0.17
N TYR A 165 -1.63 -4.57 0.24
CA TYR A 165 -2.61 -4.03 -0.70
C TYR A 165 -1.96 -3.00 -1.62
N ILE A 166 -1.92 -3.28 -2.92
CA ILE A 166 -1.41 -2.35 -3.93
C ILE A 166 -2.49 -1.31 -4.17
N MET A 167 -2.20 -0.05 -3.83
CA MET A 167 -3.17 1.03 -3.91
C MET A 167 -3.38 1.47 -5.36
N ASP A 168 -4.63 1.73 -5.73
CA ASP A 168 -5.02 2.28 -7.03
C ASP A 168 -5.63 3.70 -6.89
N ASP A 169 -5.74 4.40 -8.02
CA ASP A 169 -6.27 5.76 -8.05
C ASP A 169 -7.72 5.82 -7.56
N ASN A 170 -8.02 6.78 -6.67
CA ASN A 170 -9.32 7.01 -6.06
C ASN A 170 -9.85 5.90 -5.15
N ASP A 171 -9.03 4.91 -4.78
CA ASP A 171 -9.44 3.90 -3.80
C ASP A 171 -9.92 4.54 -2.51
N GLN A 172 -10.95 3.95 -1.92
CA GLN A 172 -11.40 4.23 -0.55
C GLN A 172 -11.05 3.04 0.33
N ILE A 173 -9.94 3.16 1.06
CA ILE A 173 -9.36 2.11 1.89
C ILE A 173 -9.76 2.38 3.34
N GLU A 174 -10.60 1.53 3.90
CA GLU A 174 -11.01 1.57 5.31
C GLU A 174 -10.35 0.39 6.05
N LEU A 175 -9.40 0.70 6.93
CA LEU A 175 -8.73 -0.26 7.81
C LEU A 175 -9.33 -0.15 9.20
N ILE A 176 -9.82 -1.27 9.74
CA ILE A 176 -10.51 -1.33 11.02
C ILE A 176 -9.81 -2.34 11.91
N LEU A 177 -9.32 -1.88 13.06
CA LEU A 177 -8.71 -2.67 14.11
C LEU A 177 -9.65 -2.67 15.32
N THR A 178 -10.05 -3.86 15.77
CA THR A 178 -10.87 -4.03 16.98
C THR A 178 -10.12 -4.88 17.99
N SER A 179 -9.87 -4.35 19.18
CA SER A 179 -9.13 -5.04 20.23
C SER A 179 -9.77 -6.38 20.55
N LYS A 180 -8.95 -7.44 20.63
CA LYS A 180 -9.43 -8.76 21.05
C LYS A 180 -9.83 -8.74 22.52
N SER A 181 -10.84 -9.54 22.84
CA SER A 181 -11.34 -9.74 24.22
C SER A 181 -10.53 -10.77 24.99
#